data_AF-A0A7Y8Y4D3-F1
#
_entry.id   AF-A0A7Y8Y4D3-F1
#
_cell.length_a   1.000
_cell.length_b   1.000
_cell.length_c   1.000
_cell.angle_alpha   90.00
_cell.angle_beta   90.00
_cell.angle_gamma   90.00
#
_symmetry.space_group_name_H-M   'P 1'
#
loop_
_entity.id
_entity.type
_entity.pdbx_description
1 polymer ?
#
loop_
_entity_poly.entity_id
_entity_poly.type
_entity_poly.pdbx_seq_one_letter_code
_entity_poly.pdbx_strand_id
1 'polypeptide(L)'
;MHALKDLLKNGRIAKAMTTRQVSERLKIDQALISKFENGFRRPTRKQVVDLCALFGLDENEAVLCWLTEKILSEIEGEPLGLDALKAAETQLGQIPNRQVDDQFQKLLREMEALKGMLGNKD
;
A
#
# COMPACT_ATOMS: atom_id res chain seq x y z
N MET A 1 4.76 -11.19 10.37
CA MET A 1 4.73 -10.55 9.04
C MET A 1 5.59 -11.38 8.11
N HIS A 2 5.07 -11.82 6.96
CA HIS A 2 5.84 -12.59 5.98
C HIS A 2 6.57 -11.63 5.04
N ALA A 3 7.73 -12.03 4.52
CA ALA A 3 8.42 -11.24 3.50
C ALA A 3 7.63 -11.29 2.18
N LEU A 4 7.70 -10.23 1.37
CA LEU A 4 6.97 -10.16 0.11
C LEU A 4 7.30 -11.33 -0.81
N LYS A 5 8.57 -11.75 -0.84
CA LYS A 5 9.05 -12.89 -1.64
C LYS A 5 8.30 -14.18 -1.32
N ASP A 6 8.04 -14.44 -0.04
CA ASP A 6 7.41 -15.67 0.43
C ASP A 6 5.91 -15.62 0.14
N LEU A 7 5.28 -14.46 0.34
CA LEU A 7 3.88 -14.20 0.01
C LEU A 7 3.60 -14.44 -1.49
N LEU A 8 4.45 -13.89 -2.37
CA LEU A 8 4.32 -14.10 -3.82
C LEU A 8 4.56 -15.56 -4.23
N LYS A 9 5.61 -16.19 -3.70
CA LYS A 9 5.95 -17.59 -4.01
C LYS A 9 4.85 -18.55 -3.57
N ASN A 10 4.34 -18.37 -2.36
CA ASN A 10 3.27 -19.19 -1.79
C ASN A 10 1.96 -18.98 -2.55
N GLY A 11 1.61 -17.74 -2.90
CA GLY A 11 0.44 -17.44 -3.73
C GLY A 11 0.50 -18.12 -5.10
N ARG A 12 1.66 -18.08 -5.76
CA ARG A 12 1.85 -18.79 -7.05
C ARG A 12 1.68 -20.31 -6.90
N ILE A 13 2.30 -20.90 -5.88
CA ILE A 13 2.23 -22.35 -5.61
C ILE A 13 0.79 -22.76 -5.29
N ALA A 14 0.06 -21.97 -4.50
CA ALA A 14 -1.34 -22.22 -4.17
C ALA A 14 -2.26 -22.20 -5.40
N LYS A 15 -1.91 -21.41 -6.42
CA LYS A 15 -2.59 -21.42 -7.74
C LYS A 15 -2.08 -22.51 -8.69
N ALA A 16 -1.16 -23.37 -8.25
CA ALA A 16 -0.50 -24.39 -9.06
C ALA A 16 0.10 -23.84 -10.38
N MET A 17 0.59 -22.59 -10.35
CA MET A 17 1.12 -21.93 -11.53
C MET A 17 2.65 -22.04 -11.60
N THR A 18 3.18 -22.20 -12.80
CA THR A 18 4.62 -22.06 -13.08
C THR A 18 4.99 -20.60 -13.29
N THR A 19 6.26 -20.24 -13.06
CA THR A 19 6.76 -18.87 -13.33
C THR A 19 6.61 -18.50 -14.81
N ARG A 20 6.67 -19.47 -15.73
CA ARG A 20 6.38 -19.28 -17.15
C ARG A 20 4.93 -18.89 -17.42
N GLN A 21 3.96 -19.58 -16.81
CA GLN A 21 2.54 -19.23 -16.98
C GLN A 21 2.22 -17.84 -16.41
N VAL A 22 2.85 -17.46 -15.30
CA VAL A 22 2.73 -16.10 -14.74
C VAL A 22 3.33 -15.07 -15.70
N SER A 23 4.49 -15.36 -16.28
CA SER A 23 5.15 -14.51 -17.29
C SER A 23 4.26 -14.25 -18.49
N GLU A 24 3.67 -15.30 -19.05
CA GLU A 24 2.82 -15.23 -20.23
C GLU A 24 1.55 -14.40 -19.99
N ARG A 25 0.98 -14.48 -18.77
CA ARG A 25 -0.24 -13.74 -18.38
C ARG A 25 0.02 -12.28 -18.05
N LEU A 26 1.04 -11.98 -17.27
CA LEU A 26 1.32 -10.62 -16.80
C LEU A 26 2.29 -9.84 -17.71
N LYS A 27 2.83 -10.48 -18.75
CA LYS A 27 3.86 -9.93 -19.64
C LYS A 27 5.09 -9.43 -18.87
N ILE A 28 5.42 -10.14 -17.79
CA ILE A 28 6.63 -9.93 -16.98
C ILE A 28 7.62 -11.02 -17.38
N ASP A 29 8.89 -10.67 -17.55
CA ASP A 29 9.93 -11.67 -17.82
C ASP A 29 9.98 -12.77 -16.73
N GLN A 30 10.12 -14.04 -17.15
CA GLN A 30 10.12 -15.18 -16.23
C GLN A 30 11.24 -15.09 -15.19
N ALA A 31 12.44 -14.63 -15.58
CA ALA A 31 13.56 -14.50 -14.66
C ALA A 31 13.31 -13.40 -13.63
N LEU A 32 12.56 -12.35 -13.96
CA LEU A 32 12.11 -11.35 -12.98
C LEU A 32 11.19 -11.94 -11.94
N ILE A 33 10.22 -12.75 -12.33
CA ILE A 33 9.31 -13.43 -11.39
C ILE A 33 10.12 -14.31 -10.43
N SER A 34 11.07 -15.09 -10.95
CA SER A 34 11.98 -15.88 -10.12
C SER A 34 12.82 -15.01 -9.17
N LYS A 35 13.29 -13.84 -9.60
CA LYS A 35 14.03 -12.92 -8.74
C LYS A 35 13.15 -12.30 -7.66
N PHE A 36 11.88 -12.03 -7.94
CA PHE A 36 10.91 -11.54 -6.95
C PHE A 36 10.66 -12.58 -5.85
N GLU A 37 10.39 -13.83 -6.23
CA GLU A 37 10.11 -14.93 -5.30
C GLU A 37 11.31 -15.38 -4.46
N ASN A 38 12.52 -15.01 -4.87
CA ASN A 38 13.75 -15.26 -4.10
C ASN A 38 14.26 -14.02 -3.35
N GLY A 39 13.61 -12.86 -3.51
CA GLY A 39 14.02 -11.61 -2.87
C GLY A 39 15.26 -10.93 -3.49
N PHE A 40 15.75 -11.40 -4.63
CA PHE A 40 16.89 -10.78 -5.33
C PHE A 40 16.54 -9.50 -6.07
N ARG A 41 15.26 -9.27 -6.34
CA ARG A 41 14.76 -8.04 -6.95
C ARG A 41 13.41 -7.68 -6.35
N ARG A 42 13.20 -6.40 -6.07
CA ARG A 42 11.88 -5.91 -5.68
C ARG A 42 11.00 -5.65 -6.92
N PRO A 43 9.75 -6.14 -6.96
CA PRO A 43 8.79 -5.76 -8.00
C PRO A 43 8.41 -4.28 -7.89
N THR A 44 7.84 -3.72 -8.95
CA THR A 44 7.18 -2.40 -8.88
C THR A 44 5.82 -2.51 -8.17
N ARG A 45 5.28 -1.41 -7.64
CA ARG A 45 3.94 -1.42 -7.02
C ARG A 45 2.88 -2.00 -7.96
N LYS A 46 2.90 -1.61 -9.24
CA LYS A 46 1.98 -2.16 -10.25
C LYS A 46 2.12 -3.68 -10.37
N GLN A 47 3.35 -4.18 -10.46
CA GLN A 47 3.59 -5.63 -10.52
C GLN A 47 3.14 -6.36 -9.26
N VAL A 48 3.28 -5.75 -8.07
CA VAL A 48 2.73 -6.32 -6.83
C VAL A 48 1.23 -6.49 -6.94
N VAL A 49 0.51 -5.45 -7.34
CA VAL A 49 -0.95 -5.48 -7.52
C VAL A 49 -1.36 -6.53 -8.57
N ASP A 50 -0.71 -6.54 -9.73
CA ASP A 50 -1.00 -7.48 -10.81
C ASP A 50 -0.77 -8.94 -10.37
N LEU A 51 0.31 -9.21 -9.61
CA LEU A 51 0.59 -10.52 -9.05
C LEU A 51 -0.43 -10.91 -7.98
N CYS A 52 -0.85 -9.97 -7.12
CA CYS A 52 -1.87 -10.22 -6.11
C CYS A 52 -3.21 -10.57 -6.73
N ALA A 53 -3.63 -9.82 -7.75
CA ALA A 53 -4.85 -10.11 -8.50
C ALA A 53 -4.81 -11.49 -9.15
N LEU A 54 -3.67 -11.86 -9.77
CA LEU A 54 -3.50 -13.16 -10.40
C LEU A 54 -3.48 -14.32 -9.38
N PHE A 55 -2.83 -14.11 -8.23
CA PHE A 55 -2.68 -15.12 -7.19
C PHE A 55 -3.84 -15.16 -6.21
N GLY A 56 -4.76 -14.19 -6.25
CA GLY A 56 -5.84 -14.06 -5.28
C GLY A 56 -5.34 -13.76 -3.86
N LEU A 57 -4.29 -12.93 -3.75
CA LEU A 57 -3.72 -12.49 -2.47
C LEU A 57 -4.35 -11.17 -2.02
N ASP A 58 -4.28 -10.89 -0.72
CA ASP A 58 -4.67 -9.58 -0.19
C ASP A 58 -3.68 -8.51 -0.68
N GLU A 59 -4.17 -7.58 -1.50
CA GLU A 59 -3.37 -6.48 -2.03
C GLU A 59 -2.82 -5.60 -0.90
N ASN A 60 -3.59 -5.34 0.15
CA ASN A 60 -3.17 -4.48 1.25
C ASN A 60 -2.01 -5.11 2.01
N GLU A 61 -2.09 -6.42 2.30
CA GLU A 61 -1.01 -7.16 2.95
C GLU A 61 0.27 -7.12 2.09
N ALA A 62 0.15 -7.41 0.80
CA ALA A 62 1.30 -7.44 -0.10
C ALA A 62 1.94 -6.06 -0.29
N VAL A 63 1.12 -5.01 -0.46
CA VAL A 63 1.59 -3.64 -0.60
C VAL A 63 2.22 -3.15 0.69
N LEU A 64 1.69 -3.53 1.86
CA LEU A 64 2.30 -3.22 3.15
C LEU A 64 3.69 -3.84 3.24
N CYS A 65 3.83 -5.14 2.96
CA CYS A 65 5.13 -5.81 2.93
C CYS A 65 6.11 -5.13 1.96
N TRP A 66 5.65 -4.81 0.76
CA TRP A 66 6.45 -4.11 -0.25
C TRP A 66 6.93 -2.72 0.21
N LEU A 67 6.05 -1.94 0.85
CA LEU A 67 6.37 -0.61 1.38
C LEU A 67 7.37 -0.70 2.54
N THR A 68 7.15 -1.63 3.47
CA THR A 68 8.06 -1.82 4.61
C THR A 68 9.45 -2.19 4.12
N GLU A 69 9.58 -3.16 3.22
CA GLU A 69 10.87 -3.51 2.62
C GLU A 69 11.48 -2.32 1.89
N LYS A 70 10.67 -1.52 1.18
CA LYS A 70 11.13 -0.32 0.48
C LYS A 70 11.70 0.72 1.42
N ILE A 71 11.00 1.03 2.50
CA ILE A 71 11.47 1.98 3.51
C ILE A 71 12.78 1.46 4.11
N LEU A 72 12.81 0.19 4.54
CA LEU A 72 14.00 -0.43 5.12
C LEU A 72 15.21 -0.31 4.20
N SER A 73 15.08 -0.59 2.89
CA SER A 73 16.23 -0.49 1.97
C SER A 73 16.81 0.91 1.81
N GLU A 74 16.05 1.96 2.14
CA GLU A 74 16.53 3.35 2.05
C GLU A 74 17.16 3.84 3.37
N ILE A 75 16.84 3.20 4.50
CA ILE A 75 17.24 3.66 5.84
C ILE A 75 18.13 2.66 6.60
N GLU A 76 18.26 1.43 6.11
CA GLU A 76 19.07 0.40 6.73
C GLU A 76 20.55 0.81 6.69
N GLY A 77 21.18 0.83 7.87
CA GLY A 77 22.58 1.25 8.03
C GLY A 77 22.78 2.76 8.20
N GLU A 78 21.73 3.57 8.04
CA GLU A 78 21.80 5.01 8.29
C GLU A 78 21.73 5.32 9.79
N PRO A 79 22.68 6.08 10.36
CA PRO A 79 22.68 6.42 11.79
C PRO A 79 21.39 7.12 12.25
N LEU A 80 20.77 7.90 11.36
CA LEU A 80 19.52 8.62 11.62
C LEU A 80 18.28 7.90 11.06
N GLY A 81 18.41 6.68 10.53
CA GLY A 81 17.33 6.00 9.80
C GLY A 81 16.06 5.81 10.65
N LEU A 82 16.22 5.41 11.91
CA LEU A 82 15.09 5.22 12.82
C LEU A 82 14.44 6.56 13.22
N ASP A 83 15.23 7.60 13.45
CA ASP A 83 14.71 8.91 13.83
C ASP A 83 14.00 9.59 12.65
N ALA A 84 14.54 9.42 11.43
CA ALA A 84 13.89 9.86 10.19
C ALA A 84 12.54 9.16 9.98
N LEU A 85 12.44 7.85 10.26
CA LEU A 85 11.18 7.11 10.16
C LEU A 85 10.11 7.65 11.12
N LYS A 86 10.48 7.92 12.38
CA LYS A 86 9.57 8.52 13.38
C LYS A 86 9.14 9.94 13.01
N ALA A 87 10.07 10.73 12.47
CA ALA A 87 9.75 12.07 11.99
C ALA A 87 8.75 12.03 10.82
N ALA A 88 8.94 11.10 9.87
CA ALA A 88 8.02 10.88 8.76
C ALA A 88 6.64 10.41 9.23
N GLU A 89 6.57 9.47 10.18
CA GLU A 89 5.31 9.01 10.79
C GLU A 89 4.52 10.18 11.42
N THR A 90 5.22 11.03 12.19
CA THR A 90 4.61 12.22 12.82
C THR A 90 4.03 13.17 11.76
N GLN A 91 4.75 13.40 10.66
CA GLN A 91 4.27 14.24 9.57
C GLN A 91 3.06 13.62 8.85
N LEU A 92 3.07 12.29 8.62
CA LEU A 92 1.94 11.58 8.01
C LEU A 92 0.67 11.65 8.87
N GLY A 93 0.80 11.50 10.19
CA GLY A 93 -0.32 11.63 11.13
C GLY A 93 -0.91 13.05 11.21
N GLN A 94 -0.15 14.06 10.76
CA GLN A 94 -0.59 15.46 10.68
C GLN A 94 -1.17 15.82 9.32
N ILE A 95 -1.16 14.94 8.31
CA ILE A 95 -1.86 15.18 7.05
C ILE A 95 -3.36 14.98 7.33
N PRO A 96 -4.19 16.04 7.43
CA PRO A 96 -5.62 15.84 7.58
C PRO A 96 -6.10 15.01 6.39
N ASN A 97 -6.96 14.02 6.65
CA ASN A 97 -7.67 13.34 5.59
C ASN A 97 -8.55 14.39 4.87
N ARG A 98 -7.97 15.06 3.88
CA ARG A 98 -8.47 16.32 3.30
C ARG A 98 -9.89 16.18 2.79
N GLN A 99 -10.22 15.01 2.22
CA GLN A 99 -11.57 14.73 1.75
C GLN A 99 -12.60 14.61 2.87
N VAL A 100 -12.24 13.97 3.98
CA VAL A 100 -13.16 13.82 5.13
C VAL A 100 -13.30 15.14 5.87
N ASP A 101 -12.22 15.90 6.01
CA ASP A 101 -12.26 17.24 6.58
C ASP A 101 -13.12 18.17 5.71
N ASP A 102 -12.90 18.23 4.40
CA ASP A 102 -13.68 19.08 3.49
C ASP A 102 -15.19 18.73 3.50
N GLN A 103 -15.53 17.44 3.52
CA GLN A 103 -16.92 16.98 3.62
C GLN A 103 -17.54 17.33 4.97
N PHE A 104 -16.81 17.15 6.06
CA PHE A 104 -17.26 17.47 7.41
C PHE A 104 -17.44 18.98 7.62
N GLN A 105 -16.50 19.79 7.13
CA GLN A 105 -16.60 21.25 7.14
C GLN A 105 -17.81 21.74 6.33
N LYS A 106 -18.09 21.10 5.18
CA LYS A 106 -19.29 21.42 4.40
C LYS A 106 -20.56 21.09 5.18
N LEU A 107 -20.61 19.93 5.82
CA LEU A 107 -21.75 19.50 6.64
C LEU A 107 -21.99 20.46 7.83
N LEU A 108 -20.91 20.87 8.50
CA LEU A 108 -20.95 21.85 9.60
C LEU A 108 -21.58 23.18 9.16
N ARG A 109 -21.16 23.72 8.00
CA ARG A 109 -21.74 24.95 7.44
C ARG A 109 -23.22 24.79 7.11
N GLU A 110 -23.62 23.64 6.57
CA GLU A 110 -25.03 23.34 6.31
C GLU A 110 -25.85 23.29 7.62
N MET A 111 -25.33 22.65 8.67
CA MET A 111 -25.98 22.62 9.99
C MET A 111 -26.12 24.01 10.62
N GLU A 112 -25.10 24.86 10.50
CA GLU A 112 -25.14 26.25 10.98
C GLU A 112 -26.18 27.09 10.23
N ALA A 113 -26.24 26.96 8.90
CA ALA A 113 -27.24 27.63 8.07
C ALA A 113 -28.66 27.20 8.45
N LEU A 114 -28.88 25.90 8.65
CA LEU A 114 -30.16 25.34 9.08
C LEU A 114 -30.55 25.83 10.49
N LYS A 115 -29.61 25.90 11.42
CA LYS A 115 -29.84 26.49 12.76
C LYS A 115 -30.24 27.96 12.68
N GLY A 116 -29.61 28.75 11.82
CA GLY A 116 -29.98 30.16 11.61
C GLY A 116 -31.38 30.34 11.03
N MET A 117 -31.80 29.42 10.14
CA MET A 117 -33.16 29.41 9.58
C MET A 117 -34.21 28.99 10.61
N LEU A 118 -33.88 28.08 11.53
CA LEU A 118 -34.77 27.61 12.59
C LEU A 118 -34.82 28.55 13.80
N GLY A 119 -33.74 29.29 14.07
CA GLY A 119 -33.63 30.25 15.16
C GLY A 119 -34.29 31.62 14.91
N ASN A 120 -34.83 31.85 13.71
CA ASN A 120 -35.59 33.06 13.35
C ASN A 120 -37.12 32.84 13.45
N LYS A 121 -37.57 31.96 14.35
CA LYS A 121 -38.97 31.88 14.75
C LYS A 121 -39.07 32.31 16.21
N ASP A 122 -39.63 33.50 16.36
CA ASP A 122 -39.98 34.28 17.57
C ASP A 122 -38.87 35.18 18.14
#